data_AF-A0A958Q864-F1
#
_entry.id   AF-A0A958Q864-F1
#
_cell.length_a   1.000
_cell.length_b   1.000
_cell.length_c   1.000
_cell.angle_alpha   90.00
_cell.angle_beta   90.00
_cell.angle_gamma   90.00
#
_symmetry.space_group_name_H-M   'P 1'
#
loop_
_entity.id
_entity.type
_entity.pdbx_description
1 polymer ?
#
loop_
_entity_poly.entity_id
_entity_poly.type
_entity_poly.pdbx_seq_one_letter_code
_entity_poly.pdbx_strand_id
1 'polypeptide(L)'
;RLETNCDQWSEYVEGLLDKMNAICTKGFSFNMLTSYSDKEYMRDYLYYADPCHIFDLCKRKYSRNVALLHDYGLYEFTVLVRK
;
A
#
# COMPACT_ATOMS: atom_id res chain seq x y z
N ARG A 1 -8.21 3.88 -19.92
CA ARG A 1 -7.80 2.63 -19.24
C ARG A 1 -6.29 2.72 -19.09
N LEU A 2 -5.74 2.70 -17.87
CA LEU A 2 -4.30 2.79 -17.68
C LEU A 2 -3.71 1.39 -17.94
N GLU A 3 -3.08 1.19 -19.09
CA GLU A 3 -2.39 -0.04 -19.46
C GLU A 3 -0.99 -0.04 -18.83
N THR A 4 -0.92 -0.24 -17.51
CA THR A 4 0.34 -0.21 -16.76
C THR A 4 0.59 -1.60 -16.18
N ASN A 5 1.76 -2.17 -16.47
CA ASN A 5 2.15 -3.52 -16.02
C ASN A 5 2.27 -3.57 -14.48
N CYS A 6 2.02 -4.72 -13.86
CA CYS A 6 2.12 -4.90 -12.40
C CYS A 6 3.48 -4.50 -11.83
N ASP A 7 4.57 -4.79 -12.55
CA ASP A 7 5.92 -4.41 -12.11
C ASP A 7 6.11 -2.89 -12.10
N GLN A 8 5.51 -2.19 -13.07
CA GLN A 8 5.50 -0.72 -13.12
C GLN A 8 4.70 -0.12 -11.96
N TRP A 9 3.65 -0.81 -11.50
CA TRP A 9 2.87 -0.39 -10.33
C TRP A 9 3.66 -0.50 -9.04
N SER A 10 4.40 -1.60 -8.82
CA SER A 10 5.23 -1.77 -7.62
C SER A 10 6.31 -0.69 -7.51
N GLU A 11 7.04 -0.43 -8.60
CA GLU A 11 8.05 0.64 -8.63
C GLU A 11 7.43 2.02 -8.42
N TYR A 12 6.27 2.28 -9.04
CA TYR A 12 5.55 3.54 -8.87
C TYR A 12 5.10 3.76 -7.42
N VAL A 13 4.50 2.73 -6.80
CA VAL A 13 4.06 2.77 -5.40
C VAL A 13 5.24 3.00 -4.48
N GLU A 14 6.32 2.23 -4.62
CA GLU A 14 7.52 2.38 -3.80
C GLU A 14 8.13 3.79 -3.95
N GLY A 15 8.20 4.32 -5.18
CA GLY A 15 8.67 5.68 -5.43
C GLY A 15 7.77 6.77 -4.83
N LEU A 16 6.46 6.54 -4.71
CA LEU A 16 5.55 7.44 -4.02
C LEU A 16 5.74 7.39 -2.50
N LEU A 17 5.89 6.19 -1.94
CA LEU A 17 6.16 5.99 -0.52
C LEU A 17 7.51 6.61 -0.11
N ASP A 18 8.53 6.53 -0.97
CA ASP A 18 9.82 7.22 -0.77
C ASP A 18 9.64 8.73 -0.64
N LYS A 19 8.82 9.34 -1.52
CA LYS A 19 8.51 10.77 -1.47
C LYS A 19 7.74 11.14 -0.21
N MET A 20 6.72 10.37 0.16
CA MET A 20 5.96 10.58 1.40
C MET A 20 6.88 10.51 2.62
N ASN A 21 7.75 9.50 2.67
CA ASN A 21 8.73 9.37 3.72
C ASN A 21 9.69 10.58 3.74
N ALA A 22 10.15 11.09 2.60
CA ALA A 22 11.06 12.23 2.57
C ALA A 22 10.43 13.53 3.12
N ILE A 23 9.14 13.78 2.84
CA ILE A 23 8.48 15.06 3.21
C ILE A 23 7.78 15.03 4.56
N CYS A 24 7.39 13.86 5.08
CA CYS A 24 6.66 13.76 6.34
C CYS A 24 7.61 13.72 7.55
N THR A 25 7.33 14.52 8.58
CA THR A 25 8.18 14.61 9.78
C THR A 25 7.76 13.66 10.91
N LYS A 26 6.46 13.34 11.04
CA LYS A 26 5.92 12.46 12.09
C LYS A 26 5.67 11.01 11.64
N GLY A 27 5.83 10.74 10.35
CA GLY A 27 5.35 9.53 9.71
C GLY A 27 4.21 9.82 8.73
N PHE A 28 3.70 8.76 8.10
CA PHE A 28 2.70 8.85 7.05
C PHE A 28 1.76 7.64 7.09
N SER A 29 0.61 7.78 6.45
CA SER A 29 -0.39 6.73 6.32
C SER A 29 -0.98 6.72 4.92
N PHE A 30 -1.38 5.55 4.46
CA PHE A 30 -2.01 5.37 3.16
C PHE A 30 -2.88 4.11 3.18
N ASN A 31 -3.94 4.11 2.35
CA ASN A 31 -4.76 2.93 2.09
C ASN A 31 -4.50 2.38 0.69
N MET A 32 -4.74 1.08 0.51
CA MET A 32 -4.68 0.41 -0.79
C MET A 32 -5.79 -0.64 -0.89
N LEU A 33 -6.30 -0.86 -2.10
CA LEU A 33 -7.20 -1.98 -2.36
C LEU A 33 -6.47 -3.30 -2.10
N THR A 34 -7.16 -4.25 -1.49
CA THR A 34 -6.57 -5.49 -1.00
C THR A 34 -6.75 -6.64 -1.99
N SER A 35 -5.70 -7.43 -2.21
CA SER A 35 -5.77 -8.68 -2.99
C SER A 35 -6.66 -9.75 -2.34
N TYR A 36 -7.05 -9.57 -1.07
CA TYR A 36 -8.06 -10.39 -0.39
C TYR A 36 -9.52 -10.01 -0.74
N SER A 37 -9.74 -9.03 -1.62
CA SER A 37 -11.09 -8.64 -2.07
C SER A 37 -11.75 -9.76 -2.87
N ASP A 38 -13.08 -9.85 -2.78
CA ASP A 38 -13.82 -10.79 -3.63
C ASP A 38 -13.68 -10.42 -5.10
N LYS A 39 -13.34 -11.41 -5.93
CA LYS A 39 -13.00 -11.22 -7.36
C LYS A 39 -14.12 -10.54 -8.16
N GLU A 40 -15.37 -10.70 -7.75
CA GLU A 40 -16.54 -10.06 -8.41
C GLU A 40 -16.59 -8.54 -8.21
N TYR A 41 -16.02 -8.04 -7.12
CA TYR A 41 -15.90 -6.60 -6.84
C TYR A 41 -14.60 -6.01 -7.40
N MET A 42 -13.67 -6.85 -7.86
CA MET A 42 -12.44 -6.38 -8.45
C MET A 42 -12.67 -5.75 -9.84
N ARG A 43 -11.88 -4.74 -10.16
CA ARG A 43 -11.85 -4.11 -11.49
C ARG A 43 -10.47 -4.31 -12.10
N ASP A 44 -10.44 -4.76 -13.34
CA ASP A 44 -9.23 -5.07 -14.10
C ASP A 44 -8.31 -3.86 -14.34
N TYR A 45 -8.83 -2.65 -14.22
CA TYR A 45 -8.08 -1.39 -14.34
C TYR A 45 -7.62 -0.81 -12.99
N LEU A 46 -7.89 -1.48 -11.87
CA LEU A 46 -7.45 -1.07 -10.52
C LEU A 46 -6.34 -1.99 -10.01
N TYR A 47 -5.46 -1.42 -9.20
CA TYR A 47 -4.36 -2.16 -8.56
C TYR A 47 -4.79 -2.66 -7.17
N TYR A 48 -4.70 -3.97 -6.96
CA TYR A 48 -5.01 -4.64 -5.68
C TYR A 48 -3.72 -5.24 -5.11
N ALA A 49 -3.24 -4.65 -4.01
CA ALA A 49 -1.95 -5.00 -3.42
C ALA A 49 -2.07 -6.17 -2.44
N ASP A 50 -0.96 -6.89 -2.23
CA ASP A 50 -0.80 -7.80 -1.09
C ASP A 50 -0.47 -6.98 0.17
N PRO A 51 -1.37 -6.94 1.19
CA PRO A 51 -1.11 -6.20 2.43
C PRO A 51 0.16 -6.66 3.15
N CYS A 52 0.50 -7.96 3.08
CA CYS A 52 1.68 -8.51 3.74
C CYS A 52 2.97 -7.99 3.09
N HIS A 53 3.01 -7.96 1.76
CA HIS A 53 4.14 -7.43 1.00
C HIS A 53 4.37 -5.95 1.30
N ILE A 54 3.32 -5.13 1.26
CA ILE A 54 3.42 -3.69 1.52
C ILE A 54 3.82 -3.40 2.97
N PHE A 55 3.29 -4.19 3.93
CA PHE A 55 3.69 -4.09 5.33
C PHE A 55 5.18 -4.40 5.52
N ASP A 56 5.68 -5.49 4.95
CA ASP A 56 7.08 -5.91 5.06
C ASP A 56 8.03 -4.87 4.41
N LEU A 57 7.69 -4.36 3.22
CA LEU A 57 8.40 -3.27 2.56
C LEU A 57 8.54 -2.06 3.49
N CYS A 58 7.42 -1.59 4.06
CA CYS A 58 7.42 -0.44 4.95
C CYS A 58 8.22 -0.68 6.23
N LYS A 59 8.11 -1.89 6.80
CA LYS A 59 8.80 -2.29 8.03
C LYS A 59 10.32 -2.36 7.84
N ARG A 60 10.79 -2.78 6.66
CA ARG A 60 12.21 -2.91 6.33
C ARG A 60 12.83 -1.59 5.87
N LYS A 61 12.12 -0.81 5.06
CA LYS A 61 12.68 0.37 4.39
C LYS A 61 12.47 1.68 5.17
N TYR A 62 11.31 1.89 5.80
CA TYR A 62 10.94 3.20 6.33
C TYR A 62 10.96 3.29 7.85
N SER A 63 10.47 2.28 8.56
CA SER A 63 10.41 2.33 10.02
C SER A 63 10.24 0.97 10.67
N ARG A 64 10.76 0.84 11.89
CA ARG A 64 10.44 -0.30 12.78
C ARG A 64 9.02 -0.20 13.35
N ASN A 65 8.39 0.97 13.30
CA ASN A 65 7.06 1.23 13.87
C ASN A 65 6.03 1.33 12.74
N VAL A 66 5.47 0.17 12.35
CA VAL A 66 4.47 0.04 11.28
C VAL A 66 3.28 -0.74 11.80
N ALA A 67 2.06 -0.27 11.49
CA ALA A 67 0.81 -0.99 11.75
C ALA A 67 0.06 -1.23 10.44
N LEU A 68 -0.49 -2.44 10.31
CA LEU A 68 -1.41 -2.83 9.24
C LEU A 68 -2.82 -2.91 9.83
N LEU A 69 -3.74 -2.12 9.30
CA LEU A 69 -5.16 -2.15 9.64
C LEU A 69 -5.91 -2.76 8.47
N HIS A 70 -6.61 -3.87 8.72
CA HIS A 70 -7.35 -4.63 7.70
C HIS A 70 -8.58 -5.31 8.32
N ASP A 71 -9.13 -4.69 9.36
CA ASP A 71 -10.21 -5.21 10.20
C ASP A 71 -11.38 -4.22 10.32
N TYR A 72 -11.50 -3.28 9.37
CA TYR A 72 -12.52 -2.24 9.36
C TYR A 72 -13.63 -2.43 8.30
N GLY A 73 -13.72 -3.63 7.71
CA GLY A 73 -14.87 -4.04 6.90
C GLY A 73 -14.96 -3.44 5.49
N LEU A 74 -13.86 -2.91 4.95
CA LEU A 74 -13.77 -2.40 3.58
C LEU A 74 -12.84 -3.29 2.73
N TYR A 75 -12.97 -3.21 1.40
CA TYR A 75 -12.14 -3.95 0.41
C TYR A 75 -10.73 -3.33 0.23
N GLU A 76 -10.17 -2.84 1.33
CA GLU A 76 -8.89 -2.15 1.39
C GLU A 76 -8.24 -2.33 2.75
N PHE A 77 -6.95 -2.06 2.81
CA PHE A 77 -6.18 -2.01 4.05
C PHE A 77 -5.52 -0.64 4.19
N THR A 78 -5.19 -0.28 5.42
CA THR A 78 -4.44 0.94 5.74
C THR A 78 -3.12 0.59 6.42
N VAL A 79 -2.03 1.20 5.97
CA VAL A 79 -0.72 1.11 6.60
C VAL A 79 -0.39 2.43 7.28
N LEU A 80 0.04 2.36 8.55
CA LEU A 80 0.57 3.48 9.31
C LEU A 80 2.06 3.29 9.52
N VAL A 81 2.88 4.25 9.08
CA VAL A 81 4.34 4.28 9.27
C VAL A 81 4.70 5.45 10.18
N ARG A 82 5.29 5.18 11.34
CA ARG A 82 5.65 6.20 12.34
C ARG A 82 7.16 6.46 12.34
N LYS A 83 7.58 7.72 12.47
CA LYS A 83 9.00 8.11 12.60
C LYS A 83 9.40 8.31 14.04
#